data_AF-A0A317J1T8-F1
#
_entry.id   AF-A0A317J1T8-F1
#
_cell.length_a   1.000
_cell.length_b   1.000
_cell.length_c   1.000
_cell.angle_alpha   90.00
_cell.angle_beta   90.00
_cell.angle_gamma   90.00
#
_symmetry.space_group_name_H-M   'P 1'
#
loop_
_entity.id
_entity.type
_entity.pdbx_description
1 polymer ?
#
loop_
_entity_poly.entity_id
_entity_poly.type
_entity_poly.pdbx_seq_one_letter_code
_entity_poly.pdbx_strand_id
1 'polypeptide(L)'
;MTCTRCRKTLEAGELKCSRCGTEQPNPGSGVFQTSTVLIAAEGTEMVYRSMDEVPDPLRSKLLKSTNSANSATILIADRRGRREIAKAMRSLPGTAPRRMLHSLLAGEAGSPGPKWLTPQRKKLVLAGALLVVALTLIAFVFTHRW
;
A
#
# COMPACT_ATOMS: atom_id res chain seq x y z
N MET A 1 -14.34 -35.95 -9.32
CA MET A 1 -13.09 -36.16 -8.54
C MET A 1 -13.32 -37.24 -7.49
N THR A 2 -12.30 -37.96 -7.01
CA THR A 2 -12.45 -39.01 -5.98
C THR A 2 -11.88 -38.57 -4.64
N CYS A 3 -12.53 -38.96 -3.55
CA CYS A 3 -12.07 -38.66 -2.20
C CYS A 3 -10.72 -39.35 -1.91
N THR A 4 -9.73 -38.58 -1.47
CA THR A 4 -8.39 -39.11 -1.12
C THR A 4 -8.40 -40.16 0.01
N ARG A 5 -9.41 -40.14 0.88
CA ARG A 5 -9.51 -41.05 2.04
C ARG A 5 -10.36 -42.28 1.77
N CYS A 6 -11.55 -42.12 1.20
CA CYS A 6 -12.51 -43.23 1.01
C CYS A 6 -12.74 -43.62 -0.45
N ARG A 7 -12.04 -42.96 -1.39
CA ARG A 7 -12.10 -43.17 -2.84
C ARG A 7 -13.48 -43.05 -3.49
N LYS A 8 -14.51 -42.61 -2.74
CA LYS A 8 -15.85 -42.33 -3.27
C LYS A 8 -15.77 -41.20 -4.31
N THR A 9 -16.53 -41.32 -5.38
CA THR A 9 -16.78 -40.24 -6.34
C THR A 9 -17.50 -39.09 -5.64
N LEU A 10 -16.97 -37.89 -5.83
CA LEU A 10 -17.53 -36.63 -5.33
C LEU A 10 -18.16 -35.88 -6.49
N GLU A 11 -19.33 -35.31 -6.25
CA GLU A 11 -20.01 -34.43 -7.19
C GLU A 11 -19.25 -33.10 -7.35
N ALA A 12 -19.41 -32.47 -8.52
CA ALA A 12 -18.71 -31.22 -8.82
C ALA A 12 -19.12 -30.11 -7.85
N GLY A 13 -18.18 -29.60 -7.06
CA GLY A 13 -18.39 -28.52 -6.07
C GLY A 13 -18.54 -28.97 -4.62
N GLU A 14 -18.57 -30.28 -4.34
CA GLU A 14 -18.72 -30.79 -2.97
C GLU A 14 -17.36 -30.81 -2.23
N LEU A 15 -17.15 -29.82 -1.34
CA LEU A 15 -15.91 -29.67 -0.57
C LEU A 15 -15.81 -30.66 0.60
N LYS A 16 -16.93 -31.26 1.04
CA LYS A 16 -16.97 -32.19 2.17
C LYS A 16 -17.52 -33.53 1.71
N CYS A 17 -16.77 -34.61 1.95
CA CYS A 17 -17.22 -35.93 1.54
C CYS A 17 -18.43 -36.39 2.36
N SER A 18 -19.55 -36.67 1.70
CA SER A 18 -20.78 -37.19 2.32
C SER A 18 -20.63 -38.53 3.06
N ARG A 19 -19.54 -39.28 2.82
CA ARG A 19 -19.32 -40.60 3.42
C ARG A 19 -18.38 -40.59 4.63
N CYS A 20 -17.25 -39.91 4.53
CA CYS A 20 -16.22 -39.91 5.58
C CYS A 20 -16.04 -38.54 6.25
N GLY A 21 -16.80 -37.53 5.82
CA GLY A 21 -16.80 -36.19 6.42
C GLY A 21 -15.53 -35.37 6.19
N THR A 22 -14.53 -35.91 5.48
CA THR A 22 -13.28 -35.18 5.23
C THR A 22 -13.51 -34.05 4.26
N GLU A 23 -12.99 -32.87 4.62
CA GLU A 23 -12.87 -31.74 3.70
C GLU A 23 -11.79 -32.07 2.66
N GLN A 24 -12.13 -31.88 1.39
CA GLN A 24 -11.24 -32.08 0.26
C GLN A 24 -10.62 -30.73 -0.13
N PRO A 25 -9.36 -30.72 -0.62
CA PRO A 25 -8.75 -29.52 -1.14
C PRO A 25 -9.64 -28.96 -2.26
N ASN A 26 -9.94 -27.67 -2.20
CA ASN A 26 -10.73 -27.01 -3.24
C ASN A 26 -9.96 -27.08 -4.58
N PRO A 27 -10.44 -27.80 -5.61
CA PRO A 27 -9.73 -27.90 -6.89
C PRO A 27 -9.60 -26.55 -7.62
N GLY A 28 -10.33 -25.52 -7.17
CA GLY A 28 -10.18 -24.14 -7.62
C GLY A 28 -9.07 -23.35 -6.91
N SER A 29 -8.29 -23.94 -6.00
CA SER A 29 -7.18 -23.24 -5.35
C SER A 29 -5.94 -23.23 -6.25
N GLY A 30 -5.98 -22.43 -7.31
CA GLY A 30 -4.81 -22.02 -8.09
C GLY A 30 -4.47 -20.55 -7.82
N VAL A 31 -3.19 -20.19 -7.86
CA VAL A 31 -2.78 -18.79 -7.87
C VAL A 31 -2.72 -18.36 -9.33
N PHE A 32 -3.61 -17.47 -9.74
CA PHE A 32 -3.54 -16.80 -11.03
C PHE A 32 -2.83 -15.46 -10.85
N GLN A 33 -1.66 -15.31 -11.47
CA GLN A 33 -0.93 -14.05 -11.52
C GLN A 33 -1.23 -13.37 -12.86
N THR A 34 -1.83 -12.19 -12.80
CA THR A 34 -2.05 -11.33 -13.97
C THR A 34 -1.26 -10.05 -13.77
N SER A 35 -0.38 -9.73 -14.72
CA SER A 35 0.31 -8.44 -14.80
C SER A 35 -0.17 -7.69 -16.03
N THR A 36 -0.35 -6.39 -15.89
CA THR A 36 -0.62 -5.48 -17.00
C THR A 36 0.30 -4.29 -16.86
N VAL A 37 1.05 -3.98 -17.92
CA VAL A 37 1.94 -2.82 -17.97
C VAL A 37 1.38 -1.86 -19.02
N LEU A 38 0.82 -0.75 -18.55
CA LEU A 38 0.39 0.35 -19.40
C LEU A 38 1.51 1.40 -19.47
N ILE A 39 1.93 1.74 -20.68
CA ILE A 39 2.90 2.82 -20.92
C ILE A 39 2.22 3.87 -21.78
N ALA A 40 2.01 5.06 -21.22
CA ALA A 40 1.59 6.25 -21.95
C ALA A 40 2.75 7.25 -21.96
N ALA A 41 3.36 7.48 -23.12
CA ALA A 41 4.49 8.38 -23.27
C ALA A 41 4.47 9.05 -24.66
N GLU A 42 4.79 10.35 -24.72
CA GLU A 42 4.95 11.10 -25.98
C GLU A 42 3.74 11.00 -26.94
N GLY A 43 2.52 10.90 -26.38
CA GLY A 43 1.28 10.76 -27.17
C GLY A 43 1.00 9.33 -27.67
N THR A 44 1.83 8.36 -27.30
CA THR A 44 1.61 6.94 -27.58
C THR A 44 1.16 6.21 -26.32
N GLU A 45 0.24 5.25 -26.48
CA GLU A 45 -0.28 4.40 -25.41
C GLU A 45 -0.16 2.94 -25.85
N MET A 46 0.53 2.12 -25.05
CA MET A 46 0.66 0.68 -25.30
C MET A 46 0.50 -0.14 -24.04
N VAL A 47 -0.12 -1.32 -24.21
CA VAL A 47 -0.40 -2.29 -23.14
C VAL A 47 0.41 -3.56 -23.37
N TYR A 48 1.15 -3.98 -22.36
CA TYR A 48 1.92 -5.22 -22.34
C TYR A 48 1.44 -6.14 -21.22
N ARG A 49 1.59 -7.44 -21.40
CA ARG A 49 1.19 -8.46 -20.39
C ARG A 49 2.30 -8.77 -19.41
N SER A 50 3.54 -8.40 -19.73
CA SER A 50 4.69 -8.59 -18.85
C SER A 50 5.75 -7.51 -19.09
N MET A 51 6.68 -7.38 -18.14
CA MET A 51 7.85 -6.51 -18.30
C MET A 51 8.79 -7.00 -19.42
N ASP A 52 8.81 -8.32 -19.67
CA ASP A 52 9.66 -8.97 -20.66
C ASP A 52 9.21 -8.68 -22.11
N GLU A 53 7.94 -8.30 -22.30
CA GLU A 53 7.40 -7.85 -23.57
C GLU A 53 7.71 -6.38 -23.87
N VAL A 54 8.13 -5.58 -22.87
CA VAL A 54 8.42 -4.16 -23.06
C VAL A 54 9.78 -3.98 -23.74
N PRO A 55 9.91 -3.14 -24.78
CA PRO A 55 11.20 -2.84 -25.43
C PRO A 55 12.24 -2.31 -24.44
N ASP A 56 13.49 -2.75 -24.57
CA ASP A 56 14.62 -2.41 -23.69
C ASP A 56 14.78 -0.90 -23.36
N PRO A 57 14.69 0.04 -24.32
CA PRO A 57 14.82 1.47 -24.00
C PRO A 57 13.67 1.99 -23.12
N LEU A 58 12.46 1.42 -23.25
CA LEU A 58 11.32 1.76 -22.40
C LEU A 58 11.40 1.04 -21.05
N ARG A 59 11.87 -0.20 -21.04
CA ARG A 59 12.05 -1.01 -19.81
C ARG A 59 13.00 -0.32 -18.83
N SER A 60 14.14 0.16 -19.30
CA SER A 60 15.12 0.88 -18.45
C SER A 60 14.52 2.16 -17.84
N LYS A 61 13.78 2.94 -18.64
CA LYS A 61 13.06 4.14 -18.17
C LYS A 61 11.99 3.79 -17.12
N LEU A 62 11.22 2.74 -17.37
CA LEU A 62 10.22 2.25 -16.41
C LEU A 62 10.86 1.85 -15.09
N LEU A 63 11.89 0.99 -15.12
CA LEU A 63 12.59 0.56 -13.91
C LEU A 63 13.18 1.75 -13.14
N LYS A 64 13.75 2.74 -13.84
CA LYS A 64 14.26 3.96 -13.21
C LYS A 64 13.14 4.77 -12.57
N SER A 65 12.00 4.90 -13.23
CA SER A 65 10.85 5.67 -12.74
C SER A 65 10.17 4.99 -11.54
N THR A 66 9.88 3.69 -11.64
CA THR A 66 9.15 2.90 -10.63
C THR A 66 9.99 2.55 -9.42
N ASN A 67 11.33 2.58 -9.50
CA ASN A 67 12.22 2.44 -8.34
C ASN A 67 12.73 3.79 -7.81
N SER A 68 12.27 4.91 -8.34
CA SER A 68 12.72 6.24 -7.90
C SER A 68 12.24 6.59 -6.49
N ALA A 69 12.73 7.69 -5.92
CA ALA A 69 12.21 8.21 -4.65
C ALA A 69 10.75 8.70 -4.74
N ASN A 70 10.28 9.01 -5.95
CA ASN A 70 8.98 9.61 -6.21
C ASN A 70 7.91 8.59 -6.63
N SER A 71 8.26 7.30 -6.70
CA SER A 71 7.31 6.23 -6.94
C SER A 71 6.78 5.64 -5.63
N ALA A 72 5.53 5.18 -5.68
CA ALA A 72 4.91 4.46 -4.59
C ALA A 72 4.26 3.18 -5.12
N THR A 73 4.34 2.11 -4.34
CA THR A 73 3.64 0.85 -4.61
C THR A 73 2.45 0.75 -3.67
N ILE A 74 1.26 0.66 -4.25
CA ILE A 74 0.02 0.37 -3.51
C ILE A 74 -0.18 -1.15 -3.57
N LEU A 75 -0.35 -1.76 -2.40
CA LEU A 75 -0.60 -3.19 -2.29
C LEU A 75 -1.97 -3.41 -1.65
N ILE A 76 -2.85 -4.08 -2.40
CA ILE A 76 -4.22 -4.40 -1.97
C ILE A 76 -4.27 -5.90 -1.72
N ALA A 77 -4.56 -6.29 -0.48
CA ALA A 77 -4.72 -7.69 -0.10
C ALA A 77 -5.81 -7.80 0.98
N ASP A 78 -6.45 -8.96 1.04
CA ASP A 78 -7.38 -9.30 2.10
C ASP A 78 -6.65 -9.51 3.45
N ARG A 79 -7.40 -9.78 4.53
CA ARG A 79 -6.80 -9.98 5.86
C ARG A 79 -5.82 -11.15 5.90
N ARG A 80 -6.06 -12.22 5.12
CA ARG A 80 -5.14 -13.36 5.04
C ARG A 80 -3.90 -13.00 4.23
N GLY A 81 -4.09 -12.40 3.05
CA GLY A 81 -3.02 -11.94 2.18
C GLY A 81 -2.06 -10.97 2.87
N ARG A 82 -2.58 -10.00 3.65
CA ARG A 82 -1.73 -9.08 4.43
C ARG A 82 -0.80 -9.82 5.39
N ARG A 83 -1.27 -10.89 6.06
CA ARG A 83 -0.45 -11.67 7.01
C ARG A 83 0.65 -12.45 6.30
N GLU A 84 0.33 -13.08 5.17
CA GLU A 84 1.31 -13.82 4.37
C GLU A 84 2.38 -12.89 3.78
N ILE A 85 1.96 -11.74 3.25
CA ILE A 85 2.89 -10.74 2.71
C ILE A 85 3.79 -10.20 3.82
N ALA A 86 3.23 -9.85 4.98
CA ALA A 86 4.03 -9.41 6.12
C ALA A 86 5.04 -10.47 6.58
N LYS A 87 4.68 -11.76 6.52
CA LYS A 87 5.60 -12.88 6.83
C LYS A 87 6.73 -12.97 5.80
N ALA A 88 6.41 -12.95 4.51
CA ALA A 88 7.40 -13.01 3.42
C ALA A 88 8.35 -11.80 3.46
N MET A 89 7.83 -10.61 3.75
CA MET A 89 8.61 -9.38 3.83
C MET A 89 9.65 -9.39 4.97
N ARG A 90 9.42 -10.14 6.05
CA ARG A 90 10.41 -10.29 7.14
C ARG A 90 11.61 -11.15 6.76
N SER A 91 11.45 -12.05 5.78
CA SER A 91 12.52 -12.93 5.32
C SER A 91 13.39 -12.34 4.20
N LEU A 92 13.08 -11.14 3.68
CA LEU A 92 13.86 -10.51 2.63
C LEU A 92 15.10 -9.79 3.21
N PRO A 93 16.34 -10.12 2.77
CA PRO A 93 17.54 -9.41 3.18
C PRO A 93 17.68 -8.09 2.39
N GLY A 94 17.94 -6.98 3.09
CA GLY A 94 18.39 -5.71 2.47
C GLY A 94 17.45 -4.51 2.61
N THR A 95 17.89 -3.35 2.11
CA THR A 95 17.32 -1.99 2.31
C THR A 95 16.07 -1.67 1.48
N ALA A 96 15.68 -2.53 0.54
CA ALA A 96 14.53 -2.36 -0.34
C ALA A 96 13.14 -2.44 0.32
N PRO A 97 12.87 -3.18 1.42
CA PRO A 97 11.52 -3.36 1.93
C PRO A 97 11.06 -2.23 2.87
N ARG A 98 11.93 -1.29 3.26
CA ARG A 98 11.56 -0.24 4.23
C ARG A 98 10.39 0.62 3.76
N ARG A 99 10.29 0.92 2.45
CA ARG A 99 9.17 1.72 1.91
C ARG A 99 7.85 0.94 1.87
N MET A 100 7.88 -0.34 1.47
CA MET A 100 6.68 -1.20 1.47
C MET A 100 6.24 -1.59 2.89
N LEU A 101 7.17 -1.77 3.82
CA LEU A 101 6.85 -1.95 5.24
C LEU A 101 6.12 -0.72 5.79
N HIS A 102 6.51 0.48 5.37
CA HIS A 102 5.87 1.70 5.82
C HIS A 102 4.41 1.82 5.35
N SER A 103 4.06 1.35 4.15
CA SER A 103 2.66 1.34 3.69
C SER A 103 1.81 0.26 4.36
N LEU A 104 2.38 -0.91 4.63
CA LEU A 104 1.70 -1.98 5.37
C LEU A 104 1.47 -1.62 6.85
N LEU A 105 2.43 -0.97 7.50
CA LEU A 105 2.34 -0.53 8.90
C LEU A 105 1.56 0.79 9.06
N ALA A 106 1.57 1.67 8.05
CA ALA A 106 0.78 2.91 8.08
C ALA A 106 -0.73 2.67 8.04
N GLY A 107 -1.19 1.50 7.57
CA GLY A 107 -2.60 1.11 7.65
C GLY A 107 -3.13 0.93 9.09
N GLU A 108 -2.26 0.81 10.09
CA GLU A 108 -2.62 0.79 11.53
C GLU A 108 -2.38 2.13 12.23
N ALA A 109 -1.55 3.01 11.67
CA ALA A 109 -1.32 4.33 12.22
C ALA A 109 -2.39 5.29 11.71
N GLY A 110 -3.45 5.46 12.52
CA GLY A 110 -4.47 6.49 12.30
C GLY A 110 -3.86 7.81 11.84
N SER A 111 -4.52 8.40 10.83
CA SER A 111 -4.23 9.70 10.19
C SER A 111 -3.15 10.50 10.92
N PRO A 112 -1.87 10.44 10.49
CA PRO A 112 -0.88 11.35 11.01
C PRO A 112 -1.26 12.73 10.48
N GLY A 113 -1.85 13.55 11.36
CA GLY A 113 -2.16 14.94 11.07
C GLY A 113 -0.97 15.64 10.39
N PRO A 114 -1.22 16.66 9.56
CA PRO A 114 -0.30 17.14 8.55
C PRO A 114 1.11 17.39 9.12
N LYS A 115 2.03 16.47 8.84
CA LYS A 115 3.45 16.52 9.23
C LYS A 115 4.26 17.49 8.35
N TRP A 116 3.63 18.54 7.83
CA TRP A 116 4.25 19.47 6.88
C TRP A 116 4.89 20.69 7.55
N LEU A 117 4.56 20.99 8.81
CA LEU A 117 5.26 22.04 9.56
C LEU A 117 6.46 21.45 10.30
N THR A 118 7.66 21.78 9.81
CA THR A 118 8.91 21.59 10.55
C THR A 118 8.78 22.20 11.96
N PRO A 119 9.39 21.58 12.98
CA PRO A 119 9.24 22.02 14.37
C PRO A 119 9.64 23.49 14.59
N GLN A 120 10.54 24.03 13.77
CA GLN A 120 10.89 25.46 13.77
C GLN A 120 9.76 26.38 13.28
N ARG A 121 9.04 26.00 12.21
CA ARG A 121 7.91 26.80 11.72
C ARG A 121 6.77 26.85 12.72
N LYS A 122 6.52 25.78 13.48
CA LYS A 122 5.54 25.79 14.58
C LYS A 122 5.88 26.81 15.67
N LYS A 123 7.17 26.91 16.05
CA LYS A 123 7.62 27.90 17.04
C LYS A 123 7.44 29.34 16.55
N LEU A 124 7.75 29.61 15.28
CA LEU A 124 7.58 30.94 14.68
C LEU A 124 6.11 31.36 14.61
N VAL A 125 5.21 30.46 14.22
CA VAL A 125 3.77 30.73 14.16
C VAL A 125 3.20 31.01 15.55
N LEU A 126 3.58 30.21 16.56
CA LEU A 126 3.14 30.43 17.94
C LEU A 126 3.66 31.75 18.51
N ALA A 127 4.93 32.09 18.27
CA ALA A 127 5.50 33.36 18.71
C ALA A 127 4.80 34.56 18.06
N GLY A 128 4.52 34.48 16.75
CA GLY A 128 3.78 35.51 16.02
C GLY A 128 2.35 35.69 16.55
N ALA A 129 1.64 34.59 16.82
CA ALA A 129 0.29 34.65 17.37
C ALA A 129 0.25 35.31 18.76
N LEU A 130 1.19 34.97 19.64
CA LEU A 130 1.31 35.59 20.96
C LEU A 130 1.61 37.09 20.88
N LEU A 131 2.46 37.50 19.94
CA LEU A 131 2.80 38.91 19.74
C LEU A 131 1.59 39.71 19.23
N VAL A 132 0.79 39.16 18.31
CA VAL A 132 -0.45 39.78 17.85
C VAL A 132 -1.45 39.92 19.00
N VAL A 133 -1.65 38.88 19.81
CA VAL A 133 -2.54 38.94 20.98
C VAL A 133 -2.09 39.99 22.00
N ALA A 134 -0.77 40.09 22.25
CA ALA A 134 -0.22 41.12 23.14
C ALA A 134 -0.49 42.53 22.60
N LEU A 135 -0.26 42.77 21.30
CA LEU A 135 -0.53 44.06 20.67
C LEU A 135 -2.01 44.41 20.67
N THR A 136 -2.91 43.45 20.47
CA THR A 136 -4.37 43.71 20.54
C THR A 136 -4.80 44.06 21.95
N LEU A 137 -4.24 43.42 22.98
CA LEU A 137 -4.53 43.76 24.38
C LEU A 137 -4.02 45.16 24.75
N ILE A 138 -2.82 45.52 24.30
CA ILE A 138 -2.26 46.87 24.52
C ILE A 138 -3.15 47.92 23.84
N ALA A 139 -3.49 47.71 22.56
CA ALA A 139 -4.37 48.62 21.83
C ALA A 139 -5.74 48.76 22.51
N PHE A 140 -6.32 47.65 22.96
CA PHE A 140 -7.61 47.63 23.67
C PHE A 140 -7.56 48.45 24.97
N VAL A 141 -6.50 48.29 25.78
CA VAL A 141 -6.30 49.06 27.01
C VAL A 141 -6.18 50.56 26.72
N PHE A 142 -5.45 50.94 25.66
CA PHE A 142 -5.31 52.35 25.28
C PHE A 142 -6.61 52.96 24.76
N THR A 143 -7.43 52.21 24.02
CA THR A 143 -8.72 52.69 23.51
C THR A 143 -9.81 52.79 24.57
N HIS A 144 -9.69 52.05 25.69
CA HIS A 144 -10.69 52.03 26.76
C HIS A 144 -10.34 52.92 27.97
N ARG A 145 -9.11 53.46 28.01
CA ARG A 145 -8.63 54.37 29.07
C ARG A 145 -8.61 55.85 28.66
N TRP A 146 -9.13 56.17 27.48
CA TRP A 146 -9.51 57.51 27.03
C TRP A 146 -11.02 57.57 26.89
#